data_AF-A0A5N6U5C7-F1
#
_entry.id   AF-A0A5N6U5C7-F1
#
_cell.length_a   1.000
_cell.length_b   1.000
_cell.length_c   1.000
_cell.angle_alpha   90.00
_cell.angle_beta   90.00
_cell.angle_gamma   90.00
#
_symmetry.space_group_name_H-M   'P 1'
#
loop_
_entity.id
_entity.type
_entity.pdbx_description
1 polymer ?
#
loop_
_entity_poly.entity_id
_entity_poly.type
_entity_poly.pdbx_seq_one_letter_code
_entity_poly.pdbx_strand_id
1 'polypeptide(L)'
;MTNDNQVVIDRGSVAARYGLFKADAALYLSTGGFYGEDGKIHPPRNDRNIFQNLYGVGPSIAEKIEYTPTILVLERHAASGEREGINNSEARFHAFIRALEEANYTGNYLDRSLPEWHHLRELVTAYREFWDASDLVNEHDC
;
A
#
# COMPACT_ATOMS: atom_id res chain seq x y z
N MET A 1 17.40 9.04 -28.97
CA MET A 1 17.15 9.65 -27.65
C MET A 1 15.74 9.25 -27.22
N THR A 2 15.50 8.03 -26.75
CA THR A 2 14.14 7.58 -26.39
C THR A 2 14.17 6.17 -25.84
N ASN A 3 14.26 6.04 -24.51
CA ASN A 3 13.62 4.97 -23.72
C ASN A 3 13.84 5.21 -22.23
N ASP A 4 15.04 5.69 -21.86
CA ASP A 4 15.49 5.80 -20.48
C ASP A 4 14.71 6.83 -19.66
N ASN A 5 14.41 7.98 -20.27
CA ASN A 5 13.60 9.02 -19.63
C ASN A 5 12.13 8.59 -19.47
N GLN A 6 11.62 7.76 -20.37
CA GLN A 6 10.20 7.44 -20.40
C GLN A 6 9.79 6.63 -19.17
N VAL A 7 10.57 5.65 -18.75
CA VAL A 7 10.21 4.80 -17.59
C VAL A 7 10.36 5.52 -16.25
N VAL A 8 11.36 6.40 -16.09
CA VAL A 8 11.48 7.24 -14.88
C VAL A 8 10.33 8.22 -14.81
N ILE A 9 9.95 8.82 -15.95
CA ILE A 9 8.75 9.64 -16.07
C ILE A 9 7.51 8.80 -15.76
N ASP A 10 7.41 7.56 -16.24
CA ASP A 10 6.26 6.69 -16.01
C ASP A 10 6.14 6.30 -14.55
N ARG A 11 7.24 6.01 -13.84
CA ARG A 11 7.23 5.75 -12.39
C ARG A 11 6.90 6.98 -11.58
N GLY A 12 7.55 8.11 -11.87
CA GLY A 12 7.20 9.38 -11.26
C GLY A 12 5.73 9.72 -11.51
N SER A 13 5.23 9.41 -12.70
CA SER A 13 3.83 9.55 -13.06
C SER A 13 2.92 8.55 -12.34
N VAL A 14 3.35 7.31 -12.10
CA VAL A 14 2.57 6.31 -11.35
C VAL A 14 2.52 6.70 -9.87
N ALA A 15 3.65 7.08 -9.27
CA ALA A 15 3.69 7.56 -7.89
C ALA A 15 2.82 8.82 -7.71
N ALA A 16 2.93 9.78 -8.64
CA ALA A 16 2.11 11.00 -8.61
C ALA A 16 0.61 10.75 -8.84
N ARG A 17 0.24 9.70 -9.61
CA ARG A 17 -1.16 9.38 -9.91
C ARG A 17 -1.81 8.43 -8.90
N TYR A 18 -1.04 7.47 -8.37
CA TYR A 18 -1.57 6.29 -7.68
C TYR A 18 -0.83 5.93 -6.39
N GLY A 19 0.21 6.70 -6.01
CA GLY A 19 0.97 6.48 -4.78
C GLY A 19 2.23 5.62 -4.94
N LEU A 20 3.08 5.67 -3.92
CA LEU A 20 4.32 4.89 -3.78
C LEU A 20 4.05 3.39 -3.78
N PHE A 21 2.94 2.95 -3.15
CA PHE A 21 2.57 1.53 -3.12
C PHE A 21 2.51 0.90 -4.52
N LYS A 22 1.86 1.59 -5.46
CA LYS A 22 1.72 1.13 -6.85
C LYS A 22 3.03 1.23 -7.62
N ALA A 23 3.81 2.28 -7.37
CA ALA A 23 5.12 2.46 -7.99
C ALA A 23 6.11 1.36 -7.56
N ASP A 24 6.11 0.99 -6.27
CA ASP A 24 6.93 -0.08 -5.72
C ASP A 24 6.53 -1.45 -6.27
N ALA A 25 5.22 -1.72 -6.39
CA ALA A 25 4.74 -2.98 -6.93
C ALA A 25 5.21 -3.20 -8.39
N ALA A 26 5.27 -2.13 -9.19
CA ALA A 26 5.72 -2.20 -10.57
C ALA A 26 7.17 -2.73 -10.71
N LEU A 27 8.01 -2.56 -9.67
CA LEU A 27 9.38 -3.10 -9.64
C LEU A 27 9.42 -4.63 -9.70
N TYR A 28 8.35 -5.30 -9.27
CA TYR A 28 8.21 -6.76 -9.23
C TYR A 28 7.50 -7.33 -10.46
N LEU A 29 6.64 -6.52 -11.09
CA LEU A 29 5.71 -6.95 -12.14
C LEU A 29 6.19 -6.63 -13.56
N SER A 30 7.18 -5.75 -13.71
CA SER A 30 7.71 -5.36 -15.03
C SER A 30 8.31 -6.54 -15.81
N THR A 31 7.69 -6.92 -16.92
CA THR A 31 8.27 -7.89 -17.84
C THR A 31 9.44 -7.24 -18.59
N GLY A 32 10.66 -7.73 -18.36
CA GLY A 32 11.88 -7.20 -18.96
C GLY A 32 12.73 -6.31 -18.05
N GLY A 33 12.32 -6.12 -16.79
CA GLY A 33 13.07 -5.35 -15.83
C GLY A 33 12.74 -3.86 -15.85
N PHE A 34 13.56 -3.07 -15.19
CA PHE A 34 13.22 -1.71 -14.86
C PHE A 34 14.45 -0.79 -14.82
N TYR A 35 14.29 0.49 -15.15
CA TYR A 35 15.42 1.42 -15.17
C TYR A 35 15.82 1.82 -13.75
N GLY A 36 17.11 1.70 -13.43
CA GLY A 36 17.72 2.26 -12.24
C GLY A 36 18.13 3.72 -12.47
N GLU A 37 18.47 4.42 -11.39
CA GLU A 37 19.04 5.78 -11.47
C GLU A 37 20.38 5.80 -12.22
N ASP A 38 21.06 4.65 -12.29
CA ASP A 38 22.29 4.45 -13.07
C ASP A 38 22.05 4.34 -14.59
N GLY A 39 20.79 4.50 -15.04
CA GLY A 39 20.40 4.40 -16.44
C GLY A 39 20.41 2.98 -16.99
N LYS A 40 20.61 1.95 -16.16
CA LYS A 40 20.62 0.55 -16.59
C LYS A 40 19.27 -0.11 -16.34
N ILE A 41 18.98 -1.14 -17.14
CA ILE A 41 17.85 -2.04 -16.91
C ILE A 41 18.27 -3.08 -15.87
N HIS A 42 17.63 -3.05 -14.71
CA HIS A 42 17.75 -4.05 -13.66
C HIS A 42 16.66 -5.10 -13.84
N PRO A 43 16.94 -6.38 -13.56
CA PRO A 43 15.90 -7.39 -13.57
C PRO A 43 14.81 -7.05 -12.54
N PRO A 44 13.57 -7.57 -12.72
CA PRO A 44 12.51 -7.40 -11.74
C PRO A 44 12.95 -7.85 -10.35
N ARG A 45 12.49 -7.14 -9.33
CA ARG A 45 12.77 -7.53 -7.94
C ARG A 45 12.20 -8.92 -7.66
N ASN A 46 12.96 -9.74 -6.93
CA ASN A 46 12.56 -11.09 -6.53
C ASN A 46 12.33 -11.24 -5.01
N ASP A 47 12.63 -10.19 -4.24
CA ASP A 47 12.50 -10.11 -2.78
C ASP A 47 11.08 -9.71 -2.35
N ARG A 48 10.08 -10.49 -2.80
CA ARG A 48 8.64 -10.21 -2.56
C ARG A 48 8.28 -10.12 -1.08
N ASN A 49 9.04 -10.77 -0.21
CA ASN A 49 8.90 -10.68 1.24
C ASN A 49 9.13 -9.25 1.74
N ILE A 50 10.03 -8.47 1.14
CA ILE A 50 10.26 -7.08 1.53
C ILE A 50 9.02 -6.24 1.24
N PHE A 51 8.43 -6.38 0.05
CA PHE A 51 7.18 -5.70 -0.29
C PHE A 51 6.04 -6.09 0.66
N GLN A 52 5.92 -7.38 0.96
CA GLN A 52 4.89 -7.87 1.88
C GLN A 52 5.09 -7.35 3.32
N ASN A 53 6.33 -7.25 3.79
CA ASN A 53 6.61 -6.68 5.10
C ASN A 53 6.27 -5.18 5.15
N LEU A 54 6.51 -4.44 4.07
CA LEU A 54 6.21 -3.00 4.02
C LEU A 54 4.71 -2.72 3.93
N TYR A 55 3.99 -3.47 3.08
CA TYR A 55 2.61 -3.14 2.72
C TYR A 55 1.58 -4.15 3.21
N GLY A 56 1.98 -5.22 3.91
CA GLY A 56 1.08 -6.27 4.40
C GLY A 56 0.50 -7.20 3.32
N VAL A 57 0.67 -6.87 2.04
CA VAL A 57 0.15 -7.62 0.89
C VAL A 57 1.23 -7.92 -0.14
N GLY A 58 1.01 -8.93 -0.98
CA GLY A 58 1.93 -9.23 -2.08
C GLY A 58 1.85 -8.20 -3.23
N PRO A 59 2.93 -8.04 -4.03
CA PRO A 59 2.96 -7.06 -5.12
C PRO A 59 1.89 -7.29 -6.20
N SER A 60 1.46 -8.53 -6.43
CA SER A 60 0.36 -8.84 -7.37
C SER A 60 -1.01 -8.35 -6.90
N ILE A 61 -1.19 -8.12 -5.59
CA ILE A 61 -2.43 -7.55 -5.04
C ILE A 61 -2.51 -6.05 -5.32
N ALA A 62 -1.37 -5.38 -5.53
CA ALA A 62 -1.34 -3.96 -5.82
C ALA A 62 -2.20 -3.61 -7.04
N GLU A 63 -2.23 -4.44 -8.08
CA GLU A 63 -3.08 -4.21 -9.27
C GLU A 63 -4.58 -4.23 -8.97
N LYS A 64 -5.02 -4.88 -7.88
CA LYS A 64 -6.44 -4.96 -7.49
C LYS A 64 -6.90 -3.78 -6.65
N ILE A 65 -5.98 -3.16 -5.90
CA ILE A 65 -6.30 -2.10 -4.95
C ILE A 65 -6.24 -0.75 -5.68
N GLU A 66 -7.39 -0.21 -6.07
CA GLU A 66 -7.49 1.14 -6.66
C GLU A 66 -8.01 2.18 -5.67
N TYR A 67 -8.55 1.74 -4.53
CA TYR A 67 -9.24 2.62 -3.60
C TYR A 67 -8.26 3.42 -2.76
N THR A 68 -8.28 4.74 -2.92
CA THR A 68 -7.34 5.66 -2.27
C THR A 68 -7.28 5.50 -0.76
N PRO A 69 -8.38 5.33 0.00
CA PRO A 69 -8.31 5.09 1.44
C PRO A 69 -7.53 3.83 1.82
N THR A 70 -7.59 2.78 1.00
CA THR A 70 -6.78 1.57 1.22
C THR A 70 -5.31 1.87 0.98
N ILE A 71 -4.99 2.50 -0.15
CA ILE A 71 -3.60 2.84 -0.52
C ILE A 71 -2.93 3.67 0.58
N LEU A 72 -3.64 4.67 1.13
CA LEU A 72 -3.12 5.50 2.22
C LEU A 72 -2.82 4.72 3.50
N VAL A 73 -3.62 3.70 3.85
CA VAL A 73 -3.34 2.84 5.00
C VAL A 73 -2.04 2.05 4.77
N LEU A 74 -1.89 1.45 3.58
CA LEU A 74 -0.69 0.67 3.24
C LEU A 74 0.57 1.54 3.23
N GLU A 75 0.50 2.73 2.64
CA GLU A 75 1.62 3.66 2.57
C GLU A 75 1.99 4.22 3.93
N ARG A 76 1.00 4.51 4.78
CA ARG A 76 1.26 4.99 6.14
C ARG A 76 1.95 3.93 6.98
N HIS A 77 1.52 2.67 6.88
CA HIS A 77 2.19 1.56 7.52
C HIS A 77 3.64 1.43 7.03
N ALA A 78 3.85 1.40 5.70
CA ALA A 78 5.18 1.31 5.12
C ALA A 78 6.11 2.46 5.56
N ALA A 79 5.56 3.68 5.68
CA ALA A 79 6.30 4.86 6.14
C ALA A 79 6.61 4.84 7.65
N SER A 80 5.81 4.15 8.46
CA SER A 80 6.05 4.07 9.91
C SER A 80 7.30 3.26 10.29
N GLY A 81 7.77 2.37 9.41
CA GLY A 81 8.98 1.56 9.60
C GLY A 81 8.91 0.62 10.82
N GLU A 82 10.00 -0.12 11.09
CA GLU A 82 10.19 -0.89 12.34
C GLU A 82 10.39 0.06 13.54
N ARG A 83 9.42 0.95 13.84
CA ARG A 83 9.38 1.66 15.12
C ARG A 83 9.04 0.63 16.20
N GLU A 84 10.05 -0.14 16.61
CA GLU A 84 9.99 -1.02 17.76
C GLU A 84 9.49 -0.24 18.98
N GLY A 85 8.40 -0.71 19.57
CA GLY A 85 8.35 -0.74 21.02
C GLY A 85 7.12 -0.19 21.72
N ILE A 86 6.11 0.43 21.09
CA ILE A 86 5.00 0.99 21.90
C ILE A 86 3.56 0.70 21.43
N ASN A 87 3.22 0.55 20.15
CA ASN A 87 1.82 0.81 19.78
C ASN A 87 1.07 -0.36 19.12
N ASN A 88 -0.20 -0.51 19.50
CA ASN A 88 -1.24 -1.35 18.89
C ASN A 88 -1.41 -1.18 17.36
N SER A 89 -0.62 -0.33 16.71
CA SER A 89 -0.69 -0.03 15.28
C SER A 89 -0.43 -1.24 14.38
N GLU A 90 0.56 -2.08 14.71
CA GLU A 90 0.89 -3.28 13.91
C GLU A 90 -0.25 -4.31 13.94
N ALA A 91 -0.74 -4.62 15.16
CA ALA A 91 -1.86 -5.54 15.33
C ALA A 91 -3.13 -5.05 14.63
N ARG A 92 -3.41 -3.73 14.68
CA ARG A 92 -4.54 -3.10 14.00
C ARG A 92 -4.36 -3.06 12.48
N PHE A 93 -3.13 -2.87 12.01
CA PHE A 93 -2.80 -2.96 10.60
C PHE A 93 -3.05 -4.38 10.07
N HIS A 94 -2.55 -5.41 10.76
CA HIS A 94 -2.84 -6.80 10.39
C HIS A 94 -4.34 -7.13 10.45
N ALA A 95 -5.08 -6.59 11.43
CA ALA A 95 -6.53 -6.74 11.48
C ALA A 95 -7.21 -6.09 10.25
N PHE A 96 -6.73 -4.91 9.83
CA PHE A 96 -7.18 -4.26 8.60
C PHE A 96 -6.88 -5.09 7.36
N ILE A 97 -5.66 -5.61 7.20
CA ILE A 97 -5.29 -6.47 6.06
C ILE A 97 -6.18 -7.72 6.01
N ARG A 98 -6.42 -8.37 7.16
CA ARG A 98 -7.30 -9.56 7.21
C ARG A 98 -8.72 -9.23 6.76
N ALA A 99 -9.31 -8.16 7.29
CA ALA A 99 -10.66 -7.75 6.92
C ALA A 99 -10.74 -7.30 5.44
N LEU A 100 -9.66 -6.71 4.91
CA LEU A 100 -9.56 -6.32 3.51
C LEU A 100 -9.52 -7.55 2.60
N GLU A 101 -8.76 -8.58 2.97
CA GLU A 101 -8.69 -9.86 2.26
C GLU A 101 -10.05 -10.59 2.29
N GLU A 102 -10.71 -10.65 3.45
CA GLU A 102 -12.06 -11.23 3.61
C GLU A 102 -13.10 -10.49 2.74
N ALA A 103 -12.96 -9.18 2.57
CA ALA A 103 -13.76 -8.35 1.67
C ALA A 103 -13.28 -8.38 0.21
N ASN A 104 -12.36 -9.29 -0.15
CA ASN A 104 -11.77 -9.43 -1.47
C ASN A 104 -11.25 -8.10 -2.06
N TYR A 105 -10.58 -7.30 -1.22
CA TYR A 105 -9.95 -6.03 -1.59
C TYR A 105 -10.94 -5.00 -2.18
N THR A 106 -12.20 -5.00 -1.70
CA THR A 106 -13.25 -4.11 -2.23
C THR A 106 -12.88 -2.62 -2.16
N GLY A 107 -13.32 -1.87 -3.17
CA GLY A 107 -12.88 -0.50 -3.43
C GLY A 107 -13.83 0.62 -2.97
N ASN A 108 -14.67 0.40 -1.97
CA ASN A 108 -15.75 1.33 -1.62
C ASN A 108 -16.31 1.13 -0.20
N TYR A 109 -15.59 0.45 0.69
CA TYR A 109 -16.11 0.07 2.01
C TYR A 109 -16.48 1.24 2.93
N LEU A 110 -16.01 2.46 2.65
CA LEU A 110 -16.42 3.65 3.40
C LEU A 110 -17.72 4.29 2.88
N ASP A 111 -18.23 3.86 1.73
CA ASP A 111 -19.49 4.34 1.17
C ASP A 111 -20.69 3.65 1.85
N ARG A 112 -21.35 4.41 2.73
CA ARG A 112 -22.51 3.94 3.50
C ARG A 112 -23.78 3.82 2.67
N SER A 113 -23.77 4.29 1.42
CA SER A 113 -24.92 4.18 0.51
C SER A 113 -25.02 2.81 -0.16
N LEU A 114 -23.98 1.96 -0.04
CA LEU A 114 -23.97 0.63 -0.62
C LEU A 114 -24.95 -0.31 0.10
N PRO A 115 -25.78 -1.06 -0.64
CA PRO A 115 -26.68 -2.06 -0.06
C PRO A 115 -25.96 -3.10 0.81
N GLU A 116 -24.75 -3.49 0.41
CA GLU A 116 -23.91 -4.47 1.08
C GLU A 116 -23.05 -3.90 2.21
N TRP A 117 -23.16 -2.60 2.53
CA TRP A 117 -22.27 -1.93 3.49
C TRP A 117 -22.22 -2.62 4.86
N HIS A 118 -23.34 -3.22 5.30
CA HIS A 118 -23.39 -3.98 6.56
C HIS A 118 -22.42 -5.16 6.60
N HIS A 119 -22.13 -5.80 5.46
CA HIS A 119 -21.14 -6.87 5.35
C HIS A 119 -19.69 -6.35 5.41
N LEU A 120 -19.49 -5.04 5.20
CA LEU A 120 -18.18 -4.39 5.24
C LEU A 120 -17.87 -3.76 6.61
N ARG A 121 -18.73 -3.97 7.61
CA ARG A 121 -18.61 -3.34 8.94
C ARG A 121 -17.28 -3.66 9.61
N GLU A 122 -16.78 -4.88 9.48
CA GLU A 122 -15.51 -5.30 10.07
C GLU A 122 -14.33 -4.56 9.42
N LEU A 123 -14.31 -4.46 8.09
CA LEU A 123 -13.31 -3.68 7.35
C LEU A 123 -13.35 -2.19 7.71
N VAL A 124 -14.55 -1.60 7.81
CA VAL A 124 -14.71 -0.20 8.23
C VAL A 124 -14.20 0.02 9.66
N THR A 125 -14.44 -0.94 10.56
CA THR A 125 -13.99 -0.86 11.94
C THR A 125 -12.47 -0.94 12.02
N ALA A 126 -11.86 -1.92 11.36
CA ALA A 126 -10.42 -2.09 11.33
C ALA A 126 -9.70 -0.90 10.68
N TYR A 127 -10.29 -0.32 9.62
CA TYR A 127 -9.80 0.93 9.02
C TYR A 127 -9.73 2.07 10.04
N ARG A 128 -10.82 2.30 10.79
CA ARG A 128 -10.85 3.38 11.80
C ARG A 128 -9.86 3.15 12.93
N GLU A 129 -9.81 1.93 13.46
CA GLU A 129 -8.91 1.59 14.55
C GLU A 129 -7.44 1.81 14.17
N PHE A 130 -7.06 1.49 12.92
CA PHE A 130 -5.73 1.77 12.40
C PHE A 130 -5.43 3.28 12.41
N TRP A 131 -6.34 4.11 11.91
CA TRP A 131 -6.13 5.57 11.90
C TRP A 131 -6.08 6.16 13.31
N ASP A 132 -6.98 5.74 14.20
CA ASP A 132 -6.99 6.19 15.60
C ASP A 132 -5.67 5.86 16.30
N ALA A 133 -5.08 4.67 16.05
CA ALA A 133 -3.75 4.33 16.57
C ALA A 133 -2.64 5.15 15.90
N SER A 134 -2.76 5.40 14.60
CA SER A 134 -1.72 6.04 13.81
C SER A 134 -1.60 7.54 14.08
N ASP A 135 -2.67 8.19 14.52
CA ASP A 135 -2.66 9.62 14.85
C ASP A 135 -2.10 9.88 16.26
N LEU A 136 -2.31 8.96 17.21
CA LEU A 136 -1.70 9.01 18.55
C LEU A 136 -0.17 8.93 18.53
N VAL A 137 0.42 8.37 17.48
CA VAL A 137 1.88 8.33 17.30
C VAL A 137 2.45 9.70 16.95
N ASN A 138 1.69 10.58 16.30
CA ASN A 138 2.16 11.91 15.89
C ASN A 138 2.05 12.97 17.00
N GLU A 139 1.14 12.81 17.96
CA GLU A 139 0.95 13.78 19.05
C GLU A 139 2.01 13.67 20.15
N HIS A 140 2.75 12.55 20.22
CA HIS A 140 3.82 12.35 21.21
C HIS A 140 5.22 12.76 20.72
N ASP A 141 5.35 13.18 19.45
CA ASP A 141 6.60 13.64 18.83
C ASP A 141 6.66 15.18 18.66
N CYS A 142 5.85 15.96 19.40
CA CYS A 142 5.88 17.44 19.43
C CYS A 142 6.29 18.01 20.80
#